data_AF-A0A7S4N054-F1
#
_entry.id   AF-A0A7S4N054-F1
#
_cell.length_a   1.000
_cell.length_b   1.000
_cell.length_c   1.000
_cell.angle_alpha   90.00
_cell.angle_beta   90.00
_cell.angle_gamma   90.00
#
_symmetry.space_group_name_H-M   'P 1'
#
loop_
_entity.id
_entity.type
_entity.pdbx_description
1 polymer ?
#
loop_
_entity_poly.entity_id
_entity_poly.type
_entity_poly.pdbx_seq_one_letter_code
_entity_poly.pdbx_strand_id
1 'polypeptide(L)'
;MRTASFKAGTLRRVGFSAKDLKCFNVKELRGACTAVELAEEEYTAAELYPIFSARELLPAYPTIEIKQAGATLRELLRAGLTVEEALDADFTVLELKLQGVSPSAMVEAGVEVERLRSVGFSAGELRSLGFSARDLNPARCALLADEEELCRKLGYSSPQHPI
;
A
#
# COMPACT_ATOMS: atom_id res chain seq x y z
N MET A 1 22.98 -10.89 39.14
CA MET A 1 23.11 -12.27 38.64
C MET A 1 22.86 -12.24 37.14
N ARG A 2 23.91 -12.49 36.34
CA ARG A 2 23.83 -12.63 34.88
C ARG A 2 23.81 -14.13 34.58
N THR A 3 23.25 -14.50 33.43
CA THR A 3 23.18 -15.85 32.84
C THR A 3 21.98 -16.72 33.24
N ALA A 4 20.82 -16.37 32.68
CA ALA A 4 20.02 -17.40 32.06
C ALA A 4 19.67 -16.90 30.65
N SER A 5 20.15 -17.62 29.64
CA SER A 5 19.93 -17.35 28.22
C SER A 5 18.47 -17.70 27.84
N PHE A 6 17.51 -17.06 28.49
CA PHE A 6 16.11 -17.23 28.17
C PHE A 6 15.84 -16.53 26.84
N LYS A 7 15.58 -17.31 25.80
CA LYS A 7 15.09 -16.78 24.53
C LYS A 7 13.71 -16.16 24.76
N ALA A 8 13.43 -15.03 24.13
CA ALA A 8 12.12 -14.37 24.18
C ALA A 8 10.96 -15.35 23.89
N GLY A 9 11.15 -16.30 22.97
CA GLY A 9 10.15 -17.31 22.64
C GLY A 9 9.86 -18.34 23.75
N THR A 10 10.79 -18.55 24.69
CA THR A 10 10.54 -19.38 25.87
C THR A 10 9.72 -18.62 26.90
N LEU A 11 10.05 -17.34 27.12
CA LEU A 11 9.34 -16.46 28.06
C LEU A 11 7.88 -16.24 27.63
N ARG A 12 7.65 -16.07 26.33
CA ARG A 12 6.30 -15.98 25.78
C ARG A 12 5.46 -17.23 26.04
N ARG A 13 6.06 -18.43 25.93
CA ARG A 13 5.38 -19.70 26.23
C ARG A 13 5.07 -19.91 27.72
N VAL A 14 5.78 -19.22 28.61
CA VAL A 14 5.50 -19.24 30.06
C VAL A 14 4.68 -18.03 30.53
N GLY A 15 4.10 -17.26 29.60
CA GLY A 15 3.08 -16.24 29.88
C GLY A 15 3.57 -14.79 29.94
N PHE A 16 4.82 -14.51 29.56
CA PHE A 16 5.30 -13.13 29.47
C PHE A 16 4.73 -12.43 28.22
N SER A 17 4.26 -11.20 28.42
CA SER A 17 3.76 -10.33 27.34
C SER A 17 4.90 -9.71 26.55
N ALA A 18 4.62 -9.16 25.36
CA ALA A 18 5.65 -8.48 24.58
C ALA A 18 6.11 -7.17 25.26
N LYS A 19 5.27 -6.56 26.11
CA LYS A 19 5.67 -5.50 27.06
C LYS A 19 6.76 -5.93 28.04
N ASP A 20 6.64 -7.11 28.63
CA ASP A 20 7.66 -7.62 29.58
C ASP A 20 8.98 -7.97 28.87
N LEU A 21 8.90 -8.18 27.55
CA LEU A 21 10.04 -8.49 26.69
C LEU A 21 10.74 -7.23 26.14
N LYS A 22 10.32 -6.00 26.51
CA LYS A 22 11.07 -4.75 26.23
C LYS A 22 12.50 -4.75 26.78
N CYS A 23 12.81 -5.64 27.73
CA CYS A 23 14.16 -5.84 28.24
C CYS A 23 15.09 -6.61 27.28
N PHE A 24 14.55 -7.22 26.22
CA PHE A 24 15.30 -7.87 25.16
C PHE A 24 15.56 -6.90 24.00
N ASN A 25 16.67 -7.11 23.29
CA ASN A 25 16.91 -6.37 22.06
C ASN A 25 15.84 -6.77 21.04
N VAL A 26 15.30 -5.81 20.28
CA VAL A 26 14.26 -6.03 19.27
C VAL A 26 14.67 -7.14 18.27
N LYS A 27 15.97 -7.31 17.99
CA LYS A 27 16.52 -8.44 17.19
C LYS A 27 16.21 -9.82 17.75
N GLU A 28 16.14 -9.98 19.06
CA GLU A 28 15.81 -11.25 19.73
C GLU A 28 14.29 -11.52 19.75
N LEU A 29 13.47 -10.49 19.51
CA LEU A 29 12.00 -10.60 19.46
C LEU A 29 11.48 -11.17 18.13
N ARG A 30 12.21 -11.00 17.02
CA ARG A 30 11.80 -11.48 15.67
C ARG A 30 11.43 -12.96 15.60
N GLY A 31 12.01 -13.80 16.47
CA GLY A 31 11.71 -15.23 16.53
C GLY A 31 10.58 -15.61 17.49
N ALA A 32 10.03 -14.67 18.24
CA ALA A 32 9.08 -14.90 19.32
C ALA A 32 7.76 -14.13 19.16
N CYS A 33 7.83 -12.96 18.52
CA CYS A 33 6.74 -12.02 18.33
C CYS A 33 6.63 -11.61 16.86
N THR A 34 5.41 -11.35 16.42
CA THR A 34 5.11 -10.76 15.10
C THR A 34 5.08 -9.23 15.21
N ALA A 35 5.22 -8.53 14.10
CA ALA A 35 5.12 -7.07 14.08
C ALA A 35 3.76 -6.57 14.61
N VAL A 36 2.68 -7.32 14.37
CA VAL A 36 1.33 -7.00 14.87
C VAL A 36 1.28 -7.02 16.39
N GLU A 37 1.84 -8.07 17.00
CA GLU A 37 1.90 -8.19 18.47
C GLU A 37 2.78 -7.11 19.10
N LEU A 38 3.82 -6.66 18.39
CA LEU A 38 4.67 -5.57 18.86
C LEU A 38 3.99 -4.20 18.67
N ALA A 39 3.16 -4.03 17.64
CA ALA A 39 2.37 -2.81 17.44
C ALA A 39 1.38 -2.58 18.59
N GLU A 40 0.75 -3.62 19.12
CA GLU A 40 -0.14 -3.52 20.30
C GLU A 40 0.60 -3.08 21.58
N GLU A 41 1.92 -3.21 21.59
CA GLU A 41 2.78 -2.96 22.76
C GLU A 41 3.55 -1.64 22.62
N GLU A 42 3.04 -0.75 21.78
CA GLU A 42 3.51 0.62 21.53
C GLU A 42 4.90 0.68 20.87
N TYR A 43 5.31 -0.36 20.14
CA TYR A 43 6.44 -0.23 19.23
C TYR A 43 6.00 0.52 17.98
N THR A 44 6.92 1.32 17.43
CA THR A 44 6.67 2.08 16.19
C THR A 44 7.23 1.34 14.98
N ALA A 45 6.67 1.61 13.79
CA ALA A 45 7.18 1.04 12.54
C ALA A 45 8.70 1.31 12.36
N ALA A 46 9.19 2.48 12.79
CA ALA A 46 10.61 2.86 12.72
C ALA A 46 11.52 1.98 13.59
N GLU A 47 11.05 1.56 14.77
CA GLU A 47 11.80 0.66 15.65
C GLU A 47 11.81 -0.78 15.13
N LEU A 48 10.76 -1.17 14.42
CA LEU A 48 10.59 -2.51 13.88
C LEU A 48 11.19 -2.68 12.48
N TYR A 49 11.26 -1.63 11.65
CA TYR A 49 11.85 -1.65 10.31
C TYR A 49 13.30 -2.20 10.21
N PRO A 50 14.24 -1.96 11.16
CA PRO A 50 15.57 -2.55 11.09
C PRO A 50 15.61 -4.08 11.28
N ILE A 51 14.50 -4.71 11.69
CA ILE A 51 14.43 -6.14 11.97
C ILE A 51 13.30 -6.87 11.23
N PHE A 52 12.21 -6.19 10.93
CA PHE A 52 11.07 -6.70 10.18
C PHE A 52 11.09 -6.11 8.77
N SER A 53 10.77 -6.95 7.79
CA SER A 53 10.62 -6.50 6.42
C SER A 53 9.32 -5.71 6.25
N ALA A 54 9.26 -4.86 5.22
CA ALA A 54 8.04 -4.16 4.83
C ALA A 54 6.81 -5.07 4.81
N ARG A 55 6.94 -6.32 4.33
CA ARG A 55 5.84 -7.30 4.27
C ARG A 55 5.28 -7.68 5.64
N GLU A 56 6.15 -7.74 6.65
CA GLU A 56 5.74 -8.06 8.01
C GLU A 56 5.13 -6.83 8.70
N LEU A 57 5.53 -5.62 8.30
CA LEU A 57 4.99 -4.38 8.84
C LEU A 57 3.66 -3.96 8.21
N LEU A 58 3.41 -4.24 6.93
CA LEU A 58 2.16 -3.93 6.23
C LEU A 58 0.88 -4.36 6.98
N PRO A 59 0.78 -5.57 7.58
CA PRO A 59 -0.41 -5.94 8.35
C PRO A 59 -0.48 -5.31 9.74
N ALA A 60 0.61 -4.71 10.22
CA ALA A 60 0.73 -4.17 11.58
C ALA A 60 0.63 -2.63 11.64
N TYR A 61 1.05 -1.94 10.57
CA TYR A 61 1.12 -0.48 10.50
C TYR A 61 0.61 0.02 9.16
N PRO A 62 0.03 1.23 9.11
CA PRO A 62 -0.33 1.85 7.86
C PRO A 62 0.94 2.16 7.05
N THR A 63 0.85 2.04 5.72
CA THR A 63 1.97 2.22 4.80
C THR A 63 2.67 3.57 4.94
N ILE A 64 1.94 4.63 5.32
CA ILE A 64 2.51 5.95 5.60
C ILE A 64 3.54 5.92 6.74
N GLU A 65 3.29 5.14 7.80
CA GLU A 65 4.24 4.97 8.91
C GLU A 65 5.44 4.14 8.49
N ILE A 66 5.23 3.11 7.67
CA ILE A 66 6.32 2.27 7.14
C ILE A 66 7.22 3.08 6.20
N LYS A 67 6.63 3.98 5.40
CA LYS A 67 7.34 4.98 4.58
C LYS A 67 8.14 5.94 5.45
N GLN A 68 7.55 6.47 6.52
CA GLN A 68 8.23 7.35 7.48
C GLN A 68 9.36 6.63 8.23
N ALA A 69 9.23 5.32 8.47
CA ALA A 69 10.28 4.46 9.01
C ALA A 69 11.49 4.31 8.07
N GLY A 70 11.35 4.73 6.80
CA GLY A 70 12.42 4.72 5.81
C GLY A 70 12.22 3.69 4.70
N ALA A 71 11.08 2.99 4.65
CA ALA A 71 10.80 2.04 3.58
C ALA A 71 10.63 2.74 2.23
N THR A 72 11.32 2.22 1.22
CA THR A 72 11.17 2.70 -0.14
C THR A 72 9.96 2.07 -0.82
N LEU A 73 9.34 2.78 -1.77
CA LEU A 73 8.22 2.26 -2.56
C LEU A 73 8.57 0.90 -3.21
N ARG A 74 9.81 0.73 -3.66
CA ARG A 74 10.30 -0.53 -4.24
C ARG A 74 10.20 -1.70 -3.26
N GLU A 75 10.56 -1.49 -2.01
CA GLU A 75 10.49 -2.52 -0.97
C GLU A 75 9.05 -2.84 -0.62
N LEU A 76 8.19 -1.82 -0.52
CA LEU A 76 6.77 -2.00 -0.27
C LEU A 76 6.09 -2.77 -1.41
N LEU A 77 6.35 -2.42 -2.68
CA LEU A 77 5.84 -3.16 -3.84
C LEU A 77 6.34 -4.61 -3.85
N ARG A 78 7.60 -4.86 -3.50
CA ARG A 78 8.13 -6.24 -3.33
C ARG A 78 7.50 -6.98 -2.16
N ALA A 79 7.08 -6.25 -1.14
CA ALA A 79 6.38 -6.80 0.01
C ALA A 79 4.92 -7.16 -0.31
N GLY A 80 4.41 -6.75 -1.47
CA GLY A 80 3.05 -7.01 -1.92
C GLY A 80 2.10 -5.84 -1.72
N LEU A 81 2.61 -4.64 -1.46
CA LEU A 81 1.81 -3.41 -1.41
C LEU A 81 1.02 -3.25 -2.70
N THR A 82 -0.28 -3.02 -2.58
CA THR A 82 -1.12 -2.74 -3.75
C THR A 82 -0.96 -1.29 -4.21
N VAL A 83 -1.37 -1.00 -5.43
CA VAL A 83 -1.31 0.38 -5.95
C VAL A 83 -2.25 1.29 -5.16
N GLU A 84 -3.41 0.78 -4.73
CA GLU A 84 -4.36 1.49 -3.87
C GLU A 84 -3.70 1.91 -2.55
N GLU A 85 -3.09 0.96 -1.83
CA GLU A 85 -2.40 1.25 -0.56
C GLU A 85 -1.21 2.21 -0.75
N ALA A 86 -0.57 2.19 -1.92
CA ALA A 86 0.48 3.15 -2.22
C ALA A 86 -0.06 4.57 -2.37
N LEU A 87 -1.21 4.74 -3.04
CA LEU A 87 -1.86 6.04 -3.20
C LEU A 87 -2.35 6.57 -1.85
N ASP A 88 -2.92 5.71 -1.00
CA ASP A 88 -3.28 6.03 0.38
C ASP A 88 -2.08 6.45 1.23
N ALA A 89 -0.88 5.97 0.90
CA ALA A 89 0.37 6.30 1.59
C ALA A 89 1.10 7.54 1.04
N ASP A 90 0.36 8.41 0.33
CA ASP A 90 0.90 9.59 -0.34
C ASP A 90 2.03 9.27 -1.35
N PHE A 91 2.02 8.09 -1.98
CA PHE A 91 2.88 7.85 -3.13
C PHE A 91 2.24 8.43 -4.39
N THR A 92 3.05 9.12 -5.18
CA THR A 92 2.59 9.71 -6.42
C THR A 92 2.55 8.69 -7.55
N VAL A 93 1.66 8.91 -8.51
CA VAL A 93 1.57 8.12 -9.74
C VAL A 93 2.90 8.11 -10.51
N LEU A 94 3.66 9.21 -10.42
CA LEU A 94 5.00 9.31 -10.99
C LEU A 94 5.98 8.35 -10.30
N GLU A 95 5.97 8.27 -8.97
CA GLU A 95 6.81 7.31 -8.24
C GLU A 95 6.44 5.87 -8.59
N LEU A 96 5.15 5.54 -8.66
CA LEU A 96 4.70 4.21 -9.09
C LEU A 96 5.17 3.88 -10.51
N LYS A 97 5.09 4.85 -11.43
CA LYS A 97 5.59 4.71 -12.80
C LYS A 97 7.10 4.47 -12.83
N LEU A 98 7.88 5.19 -12.00
CA LEU A 98 9.32 4.99 -11.88
C LEU A 98 9.67 3.59 -11.33
N GLN A 99 8.79 2.98 -10.54
CA GLN A 99 8.94 1.59 -10.11
C GLN A 99 8.50 0.56 -11.15
N GLY A 100 8.03 1.01 -12.33
CA GLY A 100 7.57 0.12 -13.40
C GLY A 100 6.19 -0.48 -13.15
N VAL A 101 5.37 0.14 -12.28
CA VAL A 101 3.97 -0.25 -12.12
C VAL A 101 3.23 0.03 -13.43
N SER A 102 2.50 -0.98 -13.90
CA SER A 102 1.72 -0.86 -15.14
C SER A 102 0.58 0.15 -14.98
N PRO A 103 0.27 0.96 -16.01
CA PRO A 103 -0.84 1.90 -15.94
C PRO A 103 -2.19 1.19 -15.79
N SER A 104 -2.32 -0.09 -16.22
CA SER A 104 -3.49 -0.93 -15.95
C SER A 104 -3.79 -1.02 -14.45
N ALA A 105 -2.78 -1.37 -13.65
CA ALA A 105 -2.90 -1.55 -12.21
C ALA A 105 -3.21 -0.21 -11.51
N MET A 106 -2.74 0.91 -12.06
CA MET A 106 -3.08 2.24 -11.55
C MET A 106 -4.54 2.60 -11.82
N VAL A 107 -5.04 2.32 -13.03
CA VAL A 107 -6.46 2.52 -13.36
C VAL A 107 -7.36 1.61 -12.52
N GLU A 108 -6.99 0.35 -12.35
CA GLU A 108 -7.71 -0.59 -11.48
C GLU A 108 -7.74 -0.09 -10.02
N ALA A 109 -6.68 0.59 -9.58
CA ALA A 109 -6.61 1.25 -8.28
C ALA A 109 -7.33 2.62 -8.21
N GLY A 110 -8.09 2.99 -9.24
CA GLY A 110 -8.88 4.22 -9.26
C GLY A 110 -8.11 5.48 -9.70
N VAL A 111 -6.91 5.36 -10.28
CA VAL A 111 -6.19 6.51 -10.82
C VAL A 111 -6.82 6.97 -12.14
N GLU A 112 -7.19 8.24 -12.18
CA GLU A 112 -7.73 8.86 -13.38
C GLU A 112 -6.72 8.88 -14.55
N VAL A 113 -7.24 8.62 -15.75
CA VAL A 113 -6.45 8.58 -16.98
C VAL A 113 -5.78 9.93 -17.29
N GLU A 114 -6.42 11.04 -16.93
CA GLU A 114 -5.83 12.38 -17.07
C GLU A 114 -4.58 12.55 -16.19
N ARG A 115 -4.59 11.98 -14.98
CA ARG A 115 -3.43 11.99 -14.09
C ARG A 115 -2.33 11.08 -14.62
N LEU A 116 -2.65 9.92 -15.20
CA LEU A 116 -1.68 9.06 -15.90
C LEU A 116 -1.03 9.79 -17.08
N ARG A 117 -1.84 10.46 -17.90
CA ARG A 117 -1.33 11.27 -19.01
C ARG A 117 -0.43 12.42 -18.52
N SER A 118 -0.80 13.05 -17.41
CA SER A 118 -0.01 14.13 -16.80
C SER A 118 1.37 13.68 -16.31
N VAL A 119 1.51 12.42 -15.86
CA VAL A 119 2.82 11.82 -15.53
C VAL A 119 3.54 11.22 -16.75
N GLY A 120 3.02 11.49 -17.95
CA GLY A 120 3.66 11.16 -19.22
C GLY A 120 3.42 9.74 -19.72
N PHE A 121 2.34 9.07 -19.31
CA PHE A 121 1.89 7.87 -20.02
C PHE A 121 1.40 8.27 -21.42
N SER A 122 1.86 7.54 -22.44
CA SER A 122 1.51 7.79 -23.83
C SER A 122 0.07 7.37 -24.12
N ALA A 123 -0.55 8.01 -25.13
CA ALA A 123 -1.86 7.61 -25.60
C ALA A 123 -1.88 6.16 -26.13
N GLY A 124 -0.74 5.63 -26.58
CA GLY A 124 -0.61 4.23 -26.98
C GLY A 124 -0.75 3.28 -25.79
N GLU A 125 -0.03 3.54 -24.70
CA GLU A 125 -0.11 2.73 -23.47
C GLU A 125 -1.53 2.73 -22.89
N LEU A 126 -2.19 3.89 -22.89
CA LEU A 126 -3.56 4.00 -22.39
C LEU A 126 -4.57 3.32 -23.33
N ARG A 127 -4.38 3.39 -24.66
CA ARG A 127 -5.21 2.63 -25.62
C ARG A 127 -5.08 1.12 -25.44
N SER A 128 -3.89 0.63 -25.07
CA SER A 128 -3.68 -0.79 -24.76
C SER A 128 -4.48 -1.27 -23.55
N LEU A 129 -4.95 -0.36 -22.69
CA LEU A 129 -5.83 -0.67 -21.56
C LEU A 129 -7.32 -0.69 -21.95
N GLY A 130 -7.65 -0.45 -23.23
CA GLY A 130 -9.02 -0.39 -23.71
C GLY A 130 -9.61 1.03 -23.76
N PHE A 131 -8.86 2.07 -23.36
CA PHE A 131 -9.33 3.45 -23.51
C PHE A 131 -9.37 3.84 -24.99
N SER A 132 -10.52 4.33 -25.45
CA SER A 132 -10.64 4.81 -26.81
C SER A 132 -9.98 6.19 -26.96
N ALA A 133 -9.66 6.58 -28.19
CA ALA A 133 -9.20 7.96 -28.49
C ALA A 133 -10.21 9.03 -28.01
N ARG A 134 -11.46 8.62 -27.81
CA ARG A 134 -12.61 9.40 -27.38
C ARG A 134 -12.64 9.59 -25.86
N ASP A 135 -12.06 8.67 -25.09
CA ASP A 135 -11.92 8.74 -23.63
C ASP A 135 -10.65 9.50 -23.22
N LEU A 136 -9.64 9.50 -24.10
CA LEU A 136 -8.40 10.28 -23.96
C LEU A 136 -8.55 11.75 -24.37
N ASN A 137 -9.78 12.17 -24.75
CA ASN A 137 -10.06 13.54 -25.14
C ASN A 137 -10.44 14.38 -23.90
N PRO A 138 -9.61 15.36 -23.48
CA PRO A 138 -9.83 16.14 -22.26
C PRO A 138 -11.13 16.95 -22.31
N ALA A 139 -11.61 17.32 -23.50
CA ALA A 139 -12.87 18.04 -23.67
C ALA A 139 -14.12 17.22 -23.31
N ARG A 140 -14.00 15.90 -23.12
CA ARG A 140 -15.12 15.00 -22.83
C ARG A 140 -15.01 14.26 -21.50
N CYS A 141 -13.80 14.14 -20.94
CA CYS A 141 -13.60 13.54 -19.61
C CYS A 141 -14.41 14.29 -18.53
N ALA A 142 -14.53 15.61 -18.66
CA ALA A 142 -15.36 16.45 -17.79
C ALA A 142 -16.88 16.19 -17.86
N LEU A 143 -17.39 15.46 -18.86
CA LEU A 143 -18.84 15.16 -18.99
C LEU A 143 -19.22 13.80 -18.40
N LEU A 144 -18.28 12.85 -18.29
CA LEU A 144 -18.56 11.48 -17.85
C LEU A 144 -18.52 11.32 -16.31
N ALA A 145 -17.77 12.17 -15.60
CA ALA A 145 -17.79 12.20 -14.13
C ALA A 145 -19.18 12.57 -13.59
N ASP A 146 -19.91 13.43 -14.30
CA ASP A 146 -21.30 13.74 -13.98
C ASP A 146 -22.26 12.60 -14.34
N GLU A 147 -22.03 11.81 -15.40
CA GLU A 147 -22.99 10.76 -15.80
C GLU A 147 -23.03 9.56 -14.83
N GLU A 148 -21.89 9.10 -14.29
CA GLU A 148 -21.89 8.01 -13.29
C GLU A 148 -22.44 8.44 -11.93
N GLU A 149 -22.17 9.68 -11.50
CA GLU A 149 -22.74 10.23 -10.27
C GLU A 149 -24.25 10.52 -10.42
N LEU A 150 -24.69 10.97 -11.59
CA LEU A 150 -26.10 11.17 -11.92
C LEU A 150 -26.85 9.83 -12.01
N CYS A 151 -26.27 8.79 -12.62
CA CYS A 151 -26.87 7.45 -12.66
C CYS A 151 -27.02 6.82 -11.26
N ARG A 152 -26.04 7.00 -10.37
CA ARG A 152 -26.12 6.58 -8.96
C ARG A 152 -27.15 7.37 -8.16
N LYS A 153 -27.19 8.72 -8.30
CA LYS A 153 -28.19 9.58 -7.63
C LYS A 153 -29.61 9.34 -8.11
N LEU A 154 -29.79 8.97 -9.38
CA LEU A 154 -31.09 8.74 -10.00
C LEU A 154 -31.52 7.26 -10.00
N GLY A 155 -30.69 6.34 -9.51
CA GLY A 155 -31.04 4.93 -9.33
C GLY A 155 -31.19 4.13 -10.64
N TYR A 156 -30.54 4.54 -11.73
CA TYR A 156 -30.62 3.86 -13.03
C TYR A 156 -29.55 2.78 -13.18
N SER A 157 -29.96 1.58 -13.61
CA SER A 157 -29.06 0.47 -13.98
C SER A 157 -28.35 0.78 -15.29
N SER A 158 -27.03 0.58 -15.33
CA SER A 158 -26.09 0.97 -16.40
C SER A 158 -26.60 0.71 -17.83
N PRO A 159 -26.41 1.64 -18.78
CA PRO A 159 -26.79 1.40 -20.17
C PRO A 159 -25.82 0.40 -20.81
N GLN A 160 -26.39 -0.71 -21.31
CA GLN A 160 -25.71 -1.64 -22.21
C GLN A 160 -25.18 -0.87 -23.43
N HIS A 161 -23.89 -1.01 -23.72
CA HIS A 161 -23.25 -0.53 -24.94
C HIS A 161 -23.89 -1.19 -26.18
N PRO A 162 -24.31 -0.43 -27.20
CA PRO A 162 -24.41 -0.93 -28.56
C PRO A 162 -23.23 -0.44 -29.41
N ILE A 163 -22.89 -1.32 -30.34
CA ILE A 163 -21.79 -1.32 -31.32
C ILE A 163 -21.90 -0.14 -32.29
#